data_AF-A0A1J3HI51-F1
#
_entry.id   AF-A0A1J3HI51-F1
#
_cell.length_a   1.000
_cell.length_b   1.000
_cell.length_c   1.000
_cell.angle_alpha   90.00
_cell.angle_beta   90.00
_cell.angle_gamma   90.00
#
_symmetry.space_group_name_H-M   'P 1'
#
loop_
_entity.id
_entity.type
_entity.pdbx_description
1 polymer ?
#
loop_
_entity_poly.entity_id
_entity_poly.type
_entity_poly.pdbx_seq_one_letter_code
_entity_poly.pdbx_strand_id
1 'polypeptide(L)'
;KIIQTQINYTHFFFLFSCNFFHIVRISEPKMKFCNSYFLVNPTKASVFDLLLLLFSPNLTSKRFIDSPPDTLKSFRRSFASRWVIAMAVLVQKILIFLRKPLVFIGFLVTYWPNLLTANGGFFNMILHLLTGKLVKPEESSATYASFIGCSDRRVELDEKISVGTIEYKSMLSIMAS
;
A
#
# COMPACT_ATOMS: atom_id res chain seq x y z
N LYS A 1 6.46 -13.94 13.99
CA LYS A 1 5.06 -13.75 13.51
C LYS A 1 4.91 -12.56 12.55
N ILE A 2 5.56 -11.42 12.79
CA ILE A 2 5.53 -10.22 11.91
C ILE A 2 6.04 -10.51 10.47
N ILE A 3 6.99 -11.44 10.31
CA ILE A 3 7.54 -11.84 9.01
C ILE A 3 6.53 -12.65 8.18
N GLN A 4 5.71 -13.50 8.81
CA GLN A 4 4.70 -14.30 8.12
C GLN A 4 3.56 -13.43 7.57
N THR A 5 3.20 -12.39 8.32
CA THR A 5 2.17 -11.42 7.94
C THR A 5 2.61 -10.57 6.75
N GLN A 6 3.89 -10.15 6.70
CA GLN A 6 4.46 -9.43 5.55
C GLN A 6 4.44 -10.26 4.27
N ILE A 7 4.71 -11.58 4.35
CA ILE A 7 4.68 -12.48 3.20
C ILE A 7 3.26 -12.60 2.65
N ASN A 8 2.24 -12.72 3.51
CA ASN A 8 0.85 -12.87 3.09
C ASN A 8 0.28 -11.61 2.40
N TYR A 9 0.59 -10.40 2.89
CA TYR A 9 0.18 -9.16 2.20
C TYR A 9 0.89 -8.96 0.87
N THR A 10 2.17 -9.37 0.78
CA THR A 10 2.92 -9.34 -0.48
C THR A 10 2.28 -10.29 -1.50
N HIS A 11 1.79 -11.45 -1.07
CA HIS A 11 1.12 -12.44 -1.91
C HIS A 11 -0.31 -12.01 -2.32
N PHE A 12 -1.06 -11.37 -1.42
CA PHE A 12 -2.43 -10.90 -1.67
C PHE A 12 -2.48 -9.71 -2.64
N PHE A 13 -1.53 -8.77 -2.52
CA PHE A 13 -1.37 -7.68 -3.49
C PHE A 13 -0.90 -8.21 -4.86
N PHE A 14 -0.14 -9.31 -4.87
CA PHE A 14 0.24 -10.01 -6.10
C PHE A 14 -0.98 -10.62 -6.80
N LEU A 15 -1.90 -11.23 -6.04
CA LEU A 15 -3.11 -11.88 -6.56
C LEU A 15 -4.12 -10.90 -7.17
N PHE A 16 -4.31 -9.70 -6.59
CA PHE A 16 -5.22 -8.70 -7.19
C PHE A 16 -4.63 -8.03 -8.44
N SER A 17 -3.31 -8.09 -8.61
CA SER A 17 -2.60 -7.64 -9.82
C SER A 17 -2.42 -8.75 -10.88
N CYS A 18 -2.75 -10.00 -10.55
CA CYS A 18 -2.41 -11.19 -11.35
C CYS A 18 -2.95 -11.18 -12.79
N ASN A 19 -4.04 -10.49 -13.12
CA ASN A 19 -4.53 -10.49 -14.51
C ASN A 19 -3.90 -9.40 -15.38
N PHE A 20 -3.48 -8.27 -14.81
CA PHE A 20 -2.90 -7.16 -15.60
C PHE A 20 -1.36 -7.22 -15.64
N PHE A 21 -0.74 -7.75 -14.60
CA PHE A 21 0.71 -7.69 -14.42
C PHE A 21 1.46 -8.95 -14.87
N HIS A 22 0.74 -10.03 -15.18
CA HIS A 22 1.32 -11.27 -15.70
C HIS A 22 2.10 -11.07 -17.01
N ILE A 23 1.85 -9.97 -17.73
CA ILE A 23 2.56 -9.62 -18.97
C ILE A 23 4.00 -9.11 -18.69
N VAL A 24 4.33 -8.64 -17.47
CA VAL A 24 5.57 -7.84 -17.24
C VAL A 24 6.58 -8.51 -16.28
N ARG A 25 6.30 -9.71 -15.74
CA ARG A 25 7.23 -10.41 -14.83
C ARG A 25 7.37 -11.88 -15.22
N ILE A 26 8.09 -12.16 -16.30
CA ILE A 26 8.66 -13.50 -16.51
C ILE A 26 10.07 -13.50 -15.90
N SER A 27 10.18 -14.03 -14.69
CA SER A 27 11.44 -14.53 -14.14
C SER A 27 11.79 -15.80 -14.89
N GLU A 28 13.04 -15.95 -15.34
CA GLU A 28 13.52 -17.07 -16.15
C GLU A 28 13.05 -18.44 -15.66
N PRO A 29 12.38 -19.22 -16.53
CA PRO A 29 12.70 -20.62 -16.71
C PRO A 29 13.37 -20.79 -18.07
N LYS A 30 14.41 -21.61 -18.15
CA LYS A 30 14.98 -22.07 -19.43
C LYS A 30 13.90 -22.80 -20.25
N MET A 31 13.10 -22.07 -21.01
CA MET A 31 12.16 -22.62 -21.98
C MET A 31 12.30 -21.84 -23.30
N LYS A 32 12.74 -22.56 -24.33
CA LYS A 32 12.89 -22.10 -25.72
C LYS A 32 11.52 -21.87 -26.39
N PHE A 33 10.64 -21.05 -25.83
CA PHE A 33 9.27 -20.88 -26.36
C PHE A 33 8.82 -19.44 -26.62
N CYS A 34 9.63 -18.41 -26.37
CA CYS A 34 9.27 -17.04 -26.76
C CYS A 34 10.45 -16.33 -27.41
N ASN A 35 10.40 -16.20 -28.74
CA ASN A 35 11.33 -15.38 -29.52
C ASN A 35 11.05 -13.88 -29.36
N SER A 36 9.95 -13.51 -28.70
CA SER A 36 9.55 -12.14 -28.41
C SER A 36 9.35 -11.97 -26.89
N TYR A 37 10.29 -11.29 -26.22
CA TYR A 37 10.17 -10.91 -24.82
C TYR A 37 10.41 -9.42 -24.64
N PHE A 38 9.86 -8.83 -23.59
CA PHE A 38 10.01 -7.41 -23.27
C PHE A 38 10.21 -7.23 -21.77
N LEU A 39 11.47 -7.20 -21.34
CA LEU A 39 11.82 -6.97 -19.93
C LEU A 39 12.11 -5.49 -19.72
N VAL A 40 11.40 -4.88 -18.76
CA VAL A 40 11.70 -3.52 -18.32
C VAL A 40 12.31 -3.57 -16.93
N ASN A 41 13.46 -2.93 -16.75
CA ASN A 41 14.12 -2.80 -15.45
C ASN A 41 13.70 -1.48 -14.77
N PRO A 42 12.66 -1.48 -13.91
CA PRO A 42 12.20 -0.26 -13.27
C PRO A 42 13.26 0.33 -12.34
N THR A 43 14.16 -0.46 -11.75
CA THR A 43 15.18 0.03 -10.81
C THR A 43 16.17 0.99 -11.45
N LYS A 44 16.45 0.81 -12.75
CA LYS A 44 17.39 1.66 -13.50
C LYS A 44 16.68 2.87 -14.15
N ALA A 45 15.40 2.75 -14.51
CA ALA A 45 14.66 3.77 -15.26
C ALA A 45 14.34 5.03 -14.42
N SER A 46 14.77 6.21 -14.85
CA SER A 46 14.33 7.49 -14.28
C SER A 46 12.94 7.88 -14.77
N VAL A 47 12.16 8.65 -13.98
CA VAL A 47 10.90 9.24 -14.46
C VAL A 47 11.11 10.14 -15.67
N PHE A 48 12.27 10.79 -15.76
CA PHE A 48 12.67 11.59 -16.92
C PHE A 48 12.97 10.72 -18.14
N ASP A 49 13.51 9.51 -17.93
CA ASP A 49 13.76 8.54 -19.00
C ASP A 49 12.44 8.01 -19.59
N LEU A 50 11.39 7.85 -18.79
CA LEU A 50 10.05 7.52 -19.29
C LEU A 50 9.44 8.67 -20.11
N LEU A 51 9.58 9.90 -19.63
CA LEU A 51 9.12 11.08 -20.36
C LEU A 51 9.88 11.22 -21.69
N LEU A 52 11.19 10.99 -21.67
CA LEU A 52 12.02 10.91 -22.87
C LEU A 52 11.60 9.77 -23.78
N LEU A 53 11.23 8.59 -23.27
CA LEU A 53 10.72 7.48 -24.11
C LEU A 53 9.44 7.88 -24.88
N LEU A 54 8.58 8.69 -24.25
CA LEU A 54 7.35 9.23 -24.85
C LEU A 54 7.65 10.21 -25.99
N PHE A 55 8.59 11.13 -25.79
CA PHE A 55 8.93 12.16 -26.79
C PHE A 55 10.03 11.73 -27.79
N SER A 56 10.91 10.82 -27.40
CA SER A 56 12.10 10.40 -28.15
C SER A 56 12.44 8.91 -27.95
N PRO A 57 12.17 8.04 -28.94
CA PRO A 57 12.32 6.59 -28.81
C PRO A 57 13.78 6.09 -28.90
N ASN A 58 14.69 6.91 -29.42
CA ASN A 58 15.99 6.42 -29.92
C ASN A 58 17.06 6.27 -28.84
N LEU A 59 16.96 6.99 -27.72
CA LEU A 59 18.04 7.07 -26.73
C LEU A 59 17.77 6.22 -25.48
N THR A 60 16.50 6.04 -25.13
CA THR A 60 16.11 5.48 -23.83
C THR A 60 15.95 3.95 -23.85
N SER A 61 15.60 3.38 -25.01
CA SER A 61 15.32 1.94 -25.14
C SER A 61 16.52 1.03 -24.92
N LYS A 62 17.76 1.52 -25.01
CA LYS A 62 18.97 0.70 -24.80
C LYS A 62 19.37 0.48 -23.34
N ARG A 63 18.89 1.31 -22.40
CA ARG A 63 19.36 1.28 -21.00
C ARG A 63 18.43 0.52 -20.04
N PHE A 64 17.14 0.44 -20.35
CA PHE A 64 16.12 -0.08 -19.43
C PHE A 64 15.26 -1.21 -19.99
N ILE A 65 15.28 -1.41 -21.31
CA ILE A 65 14.45 -2.38 -22.01
C ILE A 65 15.36 -3.45 -22.61
N ASP A 66 15.13 -4.70 -22.26
CA ASP A 66 15.80 -5.85 -22.86
C ASP A 66 14.77 -6.62 -23.71
N SER A 67 15.01 -6.64 -25.03
CA SER A 67 14.09 -7.22 -26.00
C SER A 67 14.81 -7.53 -27.33
N PRO A 68 14.43 -8.62 -28.02
CA PRO A 68 14.88 -8.92 -29.39
C PRO A 68 14.60 -7.76 -30.37
N PRO A 69 15.50 -7.51 -31.35
CA PRO A 69 15.47 -6.30 -32.19
C PRO A 69 14.24 -6.20 -33.11
N ASP A 70 13.68 -7.34 -33.52
CA ASP A 70 12.46 -7.49 -34.30
C ASP A 70 11.21 -7.06 -33.49
N THR A 71 11.14 -7.50 -32.24
CA THR A 71 10.09 -7.17 -31.27
C THR A 71 10.15 -5.67 -30.92
N LEU A 72 11.35 -5.13 -30.71
CA LEU A 72 11.55 -3.71 -30.41
C LEU A 72 11.16 -2.79 -31.58
N LYS A 73 11.38 -3.24 -32.83
CA LYS A 73 11.05 -2.48 -34.05
C LYS A 73 9.55 -2.37 -34.27
N SER A 74 8.77 -3.41 -33.98
CA SER A 74 7.31 -3.37 -34.10
C SER A 74 6.69 -2.44 -33.05
N PHE A 75 7.15 -2.51 -31.79
CA PHE A 75 6.69 -1.63 -30.71
C PHE A 75 7.04 -0.16 -30.92
N ARG A 76 8.18 0.12 -31.57
CA ARG A 76 8.58 1.48 -31.93
C ARG A 76 7.67 2.07 -33.01
N ARG A 77 6.89 1.29 -33.74
CA ARG A 77 6.14 1.81 -34.91
C ARG A 77 4.95 2.69 -34.53
N SER A 78 4.28 2.42 -33.41
CA SER A 78 3.09 3.15 -32.97
C SER A 78 3.35 4.00 -31.73
N PHE A 79 2.73 5.17 -31.65
CA PHE A 79 2.77 6.03 -30.47
C PHE A 79 1.96 5.40 -29.31
N ALA A 80 0.81 4.78 -29.62
CA ALA A 80 -0.06 4.17 -28.63
C ALA A 80 0.63 3.04 -27.84
N SER A 81 1.40 2.19 -28.52
CA SER A 81 2.16 1.12 -27.85
C SER A 81 3.23 1.67 -26.89
N ARG A 82 3.89 2.77 -27.26
CA ARG A 82 4.87 3.44 -26.39
C ARG A 82 4.20 4.07 -25.17
N TRP A 83 3.03 4.68 -25.38
CA TRP A 83 2.24 5.28 -24.30
C TRP A 83 1.84 4.24 -23.26
N VAL A 84 1.34 3.08 -23.68
CA VAL A 84 0.95 1.99 -22.78
C VAL A 84 2.12 1.50 -21.93
N ILE A 85 3.30 1.31 -22.54
CA ILE A 85 4.50 0.88 -21.81
C ILE A 85 4.97 1.95 -20.83
N ALA A 86 5.01 3.21 -21.27
CA ALA A 86 5.37 4.32 -20.38
C ALA A 86 4.41 4.39 -19.18
N MET A 87 3.10 4.28 -19.40
CA MET A 87 2.11 4.25 -18.33
C MET A 87 2.29 3.04 -17.41
N ALA A 88 2.54 1.85 -17.95
CA ALA A 88 2.78 0.66 -17.14
C ALA A 88 3.99 0.84 -16.20
N VAL A 89 5.10 1.39 -16.70
CA VAL A 89 6.30 1.63 -15.90
C VAL A 89 6.10 2.79 -14.92
N LEU A 90 5.32 3.81 -15.30
CA LEU A 90 4.97 4.92 -14.42
C LEU A 90 4.13 4.44 -13.24
N VAL A 91 3.10 3.63 -13.48
CA VAL A 91 2.27 3.01 -12.42
C VAL A 91 3.14 2.16 -11.50
N GLN A 92 4.06 1.35 -12.03
CA GLN A 92 5.01 0.58 -11.23
C GLN A 92 5.86 1.44 -10.30
N LYS A 93 6.38 2.56 -10.82
CA LYS A 93 7.16 3.53 -10.05
C LYS A 93 6.33 4.18 -8.96
N ILE A 94 5.09 4.57 -9.27
CA ILE A 94 4.15 5.14 -8.30
C ILE A 94 3.86 4.13 -7.19
N LEU A 95 3.59 2.86 -7.51
CA LEU A 95 3.34 1.83 -6.50
C LEU A 95 4.55 1.58 -5.59
N ILE A 96 5.77 1.52 -6.15
CA ILE A 96 7.01 1.39 -5.36
C ILE A 96 7.22 2.62 -4.49
N PHE A 97 6.97 3.82 -5.04
CA PHE A 97 7.06 5.08 -4.30
C PHE A 97 6.06 5.12 -3.14
N LEU A 98 4.82 4.67 -3.39
CA LEU A 98 3.73 4.63 -2.41
C LEU A 98 3.96 3.64 -1.28
N ARG A 99 4.87 2.66 -1.43
CA ARG A 99 5.19 1.70 -0.35
C ARG A 99 5.59 2.39 0.95
N LYS A 100 6.48 3.40 0.87
CA LYS A 100 6.97 4.13 2.05
C LYS A 100 5.89 4.99 2.72
N PRO A 101 5.15 5.86 2.00
CA PRO A 101 4.08 6.62 2.60
C PRO A 101 2.94 5.73 3.09
N LEU A 102 2.66 4.56 2.50
CA LEU A 102 1.64 3.66 3.02
C LEU A 102 1.95 3.18 4.45
N VAL A 103 3.21 2.83 4.72
CA VAL A 103 3.66 2.43 6.06
C VAL A 103 3.51 3.60 7.03
N PHE A 104 3.92 4.79 6.61
CA PHE A 104 3.77 6.00 7.42
C PHE A 104 2.31 6.37 7.68
N ILE A 105 1.43 6.23 6.69
CA ILE A 105 -0.01 6.45 6.84
C ILE A 105 -0.59 5.43 7.81
N GLY A 106 -0.22 4.14 7.71
CA GLY A 106 -0.67 3.13 8.68
C GLY A 106 -0.26 3.45 10.12
N PHE A 107 0.97 3.95 10.30
CA PHE A 107 1.44 4.46 11.59
C PHE A 107 0.62 5.68 12.05
N LEU A 108 0.46 6.70 11.21
CA LEU A 108 -0.30 7.91 11.52
C LEU A 108 -1.75 7.60 11.90
N VAL A 109 -2.40 6.74 11.13
CA VAL A 109 -3.80 6.38 11.29
C VAL A 109 -4.03 5.59 12.60
N THR A 110 -3.01 4.90 13.11
CA THR A 110 -3.08 4.22 14.42
C THR A 110 -2.65 5.16 15.55
N TYR A 111 -1.57 5.92 15.37
CA TYR A 111 -0.98 6.77 16.41
C TYR A 111 -1.85 8.00 16.71
N TRP A 112 -2.45 8.63 15.69
CA TRP A 112 -3.21 9.86 15.85
C TRP A 112 -4.46 9.71 16.71
N PRO A 113 -5.34 8.70 16.49
CA PRO A 113 -6.47 8.46 17.38
C PRO A 113 -6.05 8.12 18.81
N ASN A 114 -5.01 7.31 18.99
CA ASN A 114 -4.48 6.97 20.33
C ASN A 114 -3.91 8.20 21.06
N LEU A 115 -3.28 9.13 20.34
CA LEU A 115 -2.81 10.39 20.91
C LEU A 115 -3.99 11.25 21.38
N LEU A 116 -5.06 11.30 20.58
CA LEU A 116 -6.27 12.03 20.93
C LEU A 116 -6.95 11.45 22.17
N THR A 117 -7.13 10.12 22.24
CA THR A 117 -7.77 9.47 23.39
C THR A 117 -6.93 9.59 24.65
N ALA A 118 -5.61 9.41 24.57
CA ALA A 118 -4.69 9.55 25.71
C ALA A 118 -4.68 10.97 26.31
N ASN A 119 -5.03 11.99 25.52
CA ASN A 119 -5.06 13.39 25.97
C ASN A 119 -6.48 13.91 26.19
N GLY A 120 -7.53 13.08 26.16
CA GLY A 120 -8.90 13.51 26.44
C GLY A 120 -9.56 14.30 25.31
N GLY A 121 -9.14 14.09 24.06
CA GLY A 121 -9.73 14.69 22.86
C GLY A 121 -8.88 15.80 22.20
N PHE A 122 -9.37 16.32 21.07
CA PHE A 122 -8.61 17.24 20.22
C PHE A 122 -8.25 18.57 20.90
N PHE A 123 -9.22 19.24 21.52
CA PHE A 123 -8.98 20.52 22.20
C PHE A 123 -8.05 20.36 23.41
N ASN A 124 -8.25 19.30 24.20
CA ASN A 124 -7.45 19.04 25.38
C ASN A 124 -6.00 18.64 25.01
N MET A 125 -5.80 17.94 23.89
CA MET A 125 -4.48 17.70 23.31
C MET A 125 -3.76 19.01 22.95
N ILE A 126 -4.45 19.98 22.32
CA ILE A 126 -3.85 21.30 22.00
C ILE A 126 -3.45 22.03 23.29
N LEU A 127 -4.30 22.02 24.31
CA LEU A 127 -4.00 22.64 25.61
C LEU A 127 -2.81 21.96 26.31
N HIS A 128 -2.76 20.62 26.30
CA HIS A 128 -1.64 19.85 26.83
C HIS A 128 -0.34 20.11 26.05
N LEU A 129 -0.42 20.29 24.73
CA LEU A 129 0.73 20.66 23.90
C LEU A 129 1.28 22.04 24.28
N LEU A 130 0.40 23.04 24.46
CA LEU A 130 0.77 24.40 24.87
C LEU A 130 1.31 24.46 26.30
N THR A 131 0.80 23.60 27.19
CA THR A 131 1.23 23.53 28.61
C THR A 131 2.45 22.61 28.81
N GLY A 132 2.90 21.91 27.76
CA GLY A 132 4.01 20.95 27.84
C GLY A 132 3.68 19.62 28.54
N LYS A 133 2.39 19.31 28.75
CA LYS A 133 1.89 18.10 29.43
C LYS A 133 1.38 17.03 28.44
N LEU A 134 1.94 16.97 27.24
CA LEU A 134 1.48 16.05 26.21
C LEU A 134 1.80 14.59 26.60
N VAL A 135 0.77 13.77 26.77
CA VAL A 135 0.91 12.33 27.02
C VAL A 135 1.15 11.63 25.69
N LYS A 136 2.30 10.97 25.55
CA LYS A 136 2.62 10.16 24.36
C LYS A 136 2.04 8.75 24.54
N PRO A 137 1.26 8.24 23.56
CA PRO A 137 0.74 6.89 23.62
C PRO A 137 1.90 5.88 23.46
N GLU A 138 1.93 4.88 24.33
CA GLU A 138 2.92 3.80 24.34
C GLU A 138 2.34 2.56 23.66
N GLU A 139 3.01 2.03 22.63
CA GLU A 139 2.51 0.89 21.83
C GLU A 139 2.36 -0.41 22.64
N SER A 140 3.10 -0.58 23.74
CA SER A 140 3.02 -1.71 24.66
C SER A 140 1.87 -1.62 25.67
N SER A 141 1.21 -0.47 25.77
CA SER A 141 0.14 -0.26 26.75
C SER A 141 -1.15 -0.98 26.34
N ALA A 142 -1.87 -1.51 27.33
CA ALA A 142 -3.19 -2.11 27.14
C ALA A 142 -4.23 -1.13 26.56
N THR A 143 -4.00 0.18 26.72
CA THR A 143 -4.87 1.24 26.19
C THR A 143 -4.58 1.58 24.72
N TYR A 144 -3.49 1.07 24.15
CA TYR A 144 -3.13 1.34 22.75
C TYR A 144 -4.00 0.49 21.80
N ALA A 145 -4.99 1.13 21.19
CA ALA A 145 -5.92 0.48 20.29
C ALA A 145 -5.38 0.41 18.85
N SER A 146 -5.70 -0.67 18.13
CA SER A 146 -5.45 -0.74 16.68
C SER A 146 -6.35 0.22 15.92
N PHE A 147 -6.07 0.48 14.63
CA PHE A 147 -6.96 1.29 13.79
C PHE A 147 -8.44 0.83 13.82
N ILE A 148 -8.67 -0.49 13.72
CA ILE A 148 -10.02 -1.05 13.82
C ILE A 148 -10.58 -0.87 15.23
N GLY A 149 -9.75 -1.05 16.27
CA GLY A 149 -10.15 -0.81 17.67
C GLY A 149 -10.49 0.65 17.98
N CYS A 150 -9.87 1.62 17.29
CA CYS A 150 -10.24 3.03 17.41
C CYS A 150 -11.54 3.37 16.67
N SER A 151 -11.84 2.64 15.59
CA SER A 151 -13.08 2.84 14.81
C SER A 151 -14.26 2.09 15.42
N ASP A 152 -14.03 1.01 16.15
CA ASP A 152 -15.06 0.24 16.83
C ASP A 152 -15.31 0.81 18.22
N ARG A 153 -16.53 1.29 18.44
CA ARG A 153 -16.97 1.84 19.73
C ARG A 153 -17.39 0.75 20.73
N ARG A 154 -17.46 -0.52 20.32
CA ARG A 154 -17.93 -1.65 21.15
C ARG A 154 -16.86 -2.18 22.09
N VAL A 155 -16.12 -1.30 22.76
CA VAL A 155 -15.07 -1.71 23.69
C VAL A 155 -15.67 -2.18 25.02
N GLU A 156 -16.67 -1.46 25.51
CA GLU A 156 -17.35 -1.77 26.78
C GLU A 156 -18.86 -1.64 26.62
N LEU A 157 -19.59 -2.49 27.34
CA LEU A 157 -21.04 -2.39 27.42
C LEU A 157 -21.38 -1.16 28.27
N ASP A 158 -22.34 -0.34 27.83
CA ASP A 158 -22.73 0.85 28.59
C ASP A 158 -23.12 0.45 30.02
N GLU A 159 -22.44 1.03 31.02
CA GLU A 159 -22.63 0.75 32.44
C GLU A 159 -24.07 1.02 32.90
N LYS A 160 -24.82 1.84 32.15
CA LYS A 160 -26.23 2.13 32.42
C LYS A 160 -27.15 0.93 32.17
N ILE A 161 -26.70 -0.09 31.44
CA ILE A 161 -27.51 -1.25 31.10
C ILE A 161 -27.38 -2.29 32.21
N SER A 162 -28.51 -2.62 32.84
CA SER A 162 -28.53 -3.60 33.91
C SER A 162 -28.33 -5.03 33.40
N VAL A 163 -27.47 -5.77 34.09
CA VAL A 163 -27.10 -7.15 33.78
C VAL A 163 -28.35 -8.05 33.81
N GLY A 164 -28.56 -8.80 32.74
CA GLY A 164 -29.66 -9.78 32.63
C GLY A 164 -30.91 -9.29 31.89
N THR A 165 -31.00 -8.00 31.55
CA THR A 165 -32.08 -7.48 30.69
C THR A 165 -32.01 -8.03 29.27
N ILE A 166 -33.11 -7.92 28.52
CA ILE A 166 -33.16 -8.30 27.11
C ILE A 166 -32.18 -7.44 26.30
N GLU A 167 -32.06 -6.15 26.62
CA GLU A 167 -31.10 -5.22 26.01
C GLU A 167 -29.65 -5.60 26.32
N TYR A 168 -29.35 -5.98 27.58
CA TYR A 168 -28.04 -6.52 27.94
C TYR A 168 -27.69 -7.75 27.10
N LYS A 169 -28.62 -8.72 27.02
CA LYS A 169 -28.41 -9.96 26.26
C LYS A 169 -28.27 -9.71 24.75
N SER A 170 -29.02 -8.76 24.18
CA SER A 170 -28.93 -8.43 22.76
C SER A 170 -27.64 -7.70 22.41
N MET A 171 -27.18 -6.76 23.24
CA MET A 171 -25.89 -6.10 23.02
C MET A 171 -24.71 -7.06 23.22
N LEU A 172 -24.79 -7.94 24.23
CA LEU A 172 -23.79 -8.97 24.47
C LEU A 172 -23.71 -9.97 23.30
N SER A 173 -24.84 -10.38 22.71
CA SER A 173 -24.83 -11.26 21.54
C SER A 173 -24.28 -10.58 20.29
N ILE A 174 -24.52 -9.27 20.13
CA ILE A 174 -23.94 -8.45 19.06
C ILE A 174 -22.42 -8.27 19.22
N MET A 175 -21.91 -8.23 20.46
CA MET A 175 -20.47 -8.18 20.75
C MET A 175 -19.76 -9.53 20.55
N ALA A 176 -20.49 -10.64 20.75
CA ALA A 176 -19.96 -12.00 20.60
C ALA A 176 -20.05 -12.54 19.16
N SER A 177 -20.60 -11.77 18.22
CA SER A 177 -20.85 -12.16 16.82
C SER A 177 -19.77 -11.70 15.85
#